data_AF-A0A7C6WAH1-F1
#
_entry.id   AF-A0A7C6WAH1-F1
#
_cell.length_a   1.000
_cell.length_b   1.000
_cell.length_c   1.000
_cell.angle_alpha   90.00
_cell.angle_beta   90.00
_cell.angle_gamma   90.00
#
_symmetry.space_group_name_H-M   'P 1'
#
loop_
_entity.id
_entity.type
_entity.pdbx_description
1 polymer ?
#
loop_
_entity_poly.entity_id
_entity_poly.type
_entity_poly.pdbx_seq_one_letter_code
_entity_poly.pdbx_strand_id
1 'polypeptide(L)'
;IFSDKTISTIIHEDRPSKSELHPTMKPIKLLARLIRNSSREKETVLDVFGGSGSTLIACEQLNRNCYMMEIDPKYCDVIIKRWEALTGEKAVKVN
;
A
#
# COMPACT_ATOMS: atom_id res chain seq x y z
N ILE A 1 -1.73 1.96 18.88
CA ILE A 1 -1.61 0.73 18.05
C ILE A 1 -0.17 0.45 17.57
N PHE A 2 0.76 1.41 17.57
CA PHE A 2 2.17 1.07 17.30
C PHE A 2 3.08 1.69 18.36
N SER A 3 3.51 0.85 19.32
CA SER A 3 4.57 1.16 20.27
C SER A 3 5.89 1.26 19.52
N ASP A 4 6.63 2.32 19.78
CA ASP A 4 7.85 2.72 19.10
C ASP A 4 8.94 1.65 19.31
N LYS A 5 9.04 0.70 18.37
CA LYS A 5 10.19 -0.21 18.30
C LYS A 5 11.34 0.58 17.70
N THR A 6 12.36 0.79 18.53
CA THR A 6 13.70 1.34 18.23
C THR A 6 14.02 1.49 16.73
N ILE A 7 14.41 2.71 16.34
CA ILE A 7 14.92 3.01 15.00
C ILE A 7 16.09 2.06 14.72
N SER A 8 15.88 1.13 13.80
CA SER A 8 16.83 0.09 13.41
C SER A 8 16.69 -0.20 11.93
N THR A 9 17.81 -0.56 11.30
CA THR A 9 17.88 -0.96 9.89
C THR A 9 17.41 -2.41 9.67
N ILE A 10 17.27 -3.19 10.75
CA ILE A 10 16.72 -4.55 10.69
C ILE A 10 15.24 -4.49 11.07
N ILE A 11 14.38 -4.89 10.13
CA ILE A 11 12.93 -4.90 10.30
C ILE A 11 12.44 -6.34 10.25
N HIS A 12 11.88 -6.82 11.37
CA HIS A 12 11.18 -8.10 11.45
C HIS A 12 9.69 -7.87 11.21
N GLU A 13 9.17 -8.35 10.09
CA GLU A 13 7.75 -8.39 9.77
C GLU A 13 7.42 -9.69 9.04
N ASP A 14 6.36 -10.37 9.46
CA ASP A 14 5.99 -11.66 8.90
C ASP A 14 5.43 -11.53 7.48
N ARG A 15 5.76 -12.51 6.63
CA ARG A 15 5.18 -12.61 5.30
C ARG A 15 3.71 -13.05 5.41
N PRO A 16 2.78 -12.51 4.60
CA PRO A 16 1.42 -13.03 4.56
C PRO A 16 1.45 -14.50 4.13
N SER A 17 0.77 -15.37 4.88
CA SER A 17 0.83 -16.83 4.69
C SER A 17 0.35 -17.28 3.32
N LYS A 18 -0.67 -16.62 2.76
CA LYS A 18 -1.16 -16.81 1.38
C LYS A 18 -1.97 -15.58 0.96
N SER A 19 -1.90 -15.21 -0.31
CA SER A 19 -2.73 -14.15 -0.90
C SER A 19 -3.31 -14.65 -2.20
N GLU A 20 -4.63 -14.78 -2.27
CA GLU A 20 -5.35 -15.15 -3.50
C GLU A 20 -5.38 -13.99 -4.50
N LEU A 21 -5.09 -12.77 -4.04
CA LEU A 21 -5.14 -11.54 -4.83
C LEU A 21 -3.85 -11.29 -5.63
N HIS A 22 -2.69 -11.65 -5.08
CA HIS A 22 -1.39 -11.51 -5.73
C HIS A 22 -0.34 -12.41 -5.05
N PRO A 23 0.50 -13.15 -5.81
CA PRO A 23 1.42 -14.15 -5.26
C PRO A 23 2.49 -13.58 -4.31
N THR A 24 2.89 -12.32 -4.51
CA THR A 24 4.00 -11.67 -3.77
C THR A 24 3.57 -10.39 -3.04
N MET A 25 2.35 -10.37 -2.49
CA MET A 25 1.85 -9.23 -1.70
C MET A 25 2.79 -8.88 -0.54
N LYS A 26 3.20 -7.62 -0.46
CA LYS A 26 3.99 -7.08 0.66
C LYS A 26 3.08 -6.81 1.88
N PRO A 27 3.53 -7.06 3.13
CA PRO A 27 2.78 -6.69 4.33
C PRO A 27 2.51 -5.19 4.41
N ILE A 28 1.26 -4.80 4.70
CA ILE A 28 0.87 -3.39 4.84
C ILE A 28 1.64 -2.71 5.98
N LYS A 29 1.83 -3.40 7.10
CA LYS A 29 2.53 -2.87 8.27
C LYS A 29 4.00 -2.53 7.97
N LEU A 30 4.67 -3.32 7.14
CA LEU A 30 6.02 -3.04 6.67
C LEU A 30 6.03 -1.73 5.87
N LEU A 31 5.15 -1.60 4.87
CA LEU A 31 5.08 -0.39 4.04
C LEU A 31 4.67 0.84 4.86
N ALA A 32 3.71 0.71 5.78
CA ALA A 32 3.29 1.81 6.63
C ALA A 32 4.43 2.33 7.53
N ARG A 33 5.29 1.43 8.03
CA ARG A 33 6.51 1.83 8.76
C ARG A 33 7.46 2.63 7.86
N LEU A 34 7.73 2.15 6.65
CA LEU A 34 8.66 2.80 5.71
C LEU A 34 8.12 4.16 5.23
N ILE A 35 6.85 4.23 4.83
CA ILE A 35 6.19 5.47 4.39
C ILE A 35 6.18 6.51 5.49
N ARG A 36 5.84 6.13 6.73
CA ARG A 36 5.85 7.07 7.87
C ARG A 36 7.26 7.60 8.16
N ASN A 37 8.30 6.79 7.96
CA ASN A 37 9.69 7.20 8.17
C ASN A 37 10.20 8.15 7.08
N SER A 38 9.60 8.13 5.88
CA SER A 38 10.11 8.82 4.69
C SER A 38 9.16 9.89 4.12
N SER A 39 8.01 10.13 4.75
CA SER A 39 7.02 11.13 4.29
C SER A 39 6.20 11.68 5.45
N ARG A 40 5.65 12.89 5.27
CA ARG A 40 4.65 13.51 6.13
C ARG A 40 3.23 13.25 5.62
N GLU A 41 2.23 13.54 6.44
CA GLU A 41 0.84 13.52 5.97
C GLU A 41 0.67 14.48 4.78
N LYS A 42 -0.21 14.09 3.85
CA LYS A 42 -0.52 14.80 2.59
C LYS A 42 0.64 14.88 1.58
N GLU A 43 1.82 14.38 1.90
CA GLU A 43 2.89 14.20 0.92
C GLU A 43 2.58 13.02 -0.02
N THR A 44 3.29 13.01 -1.15
CA THR A 44 3.06 12.08 -2.24
C THR A 44 4.05 10.91 -2.19
N VAL A 45 3.53 9.69 -2.32
CA VAL A 45 4.29 8.45 -2.50
C VAL A 45 4.05 7.93 -3.92
N LEU A 46 5.13 7.65 -4.65
CA LEU A 46 5.10 7.05 -5.98
C LEU A 46 5.47 5.56 -5.90
N ASP A 47 4.66 4.69 -6.51
CA ASP A 47 4.96 3.27 -6.68
C ASP A 47 4.70 2.84 -8.13
N VAL A 48 5.77 2.56 -8.88
CA VAL A 48 5.67 2.18 -10.29
C VAL A 48 5.52 0.66 -10.50
N PHE A 49 5.37 -0.11 -9.42
CA PHE A 49 5.17 -1.57 -9.45
C PHE A 49 4.06 -1.97 -8.47
N GLY A 50 2.83 -1.55 -8.77
CA GLY A 50 1.70 -1.60 -7.86
C GLY A 50 1.36 -2.98 -7.31
N GLY A 51 1.49 -4.04 -8.11
CA GLY A 51 1.18 -5.42 -7.71
C GLY A 51 -0.22 -5.52 -7.08
N SER A 52 -0.30 -5.88 -5.80
CA SER A 52 -1.58 -5.93 -5.08
C SER A 52 -2.08 -4.61 -4.50
N GLY A 53 -1.39 -3.49 -4.75
CA GLY A 53 -1.78 -2.18 -4.23
C GLY A 53 -1.43 -1.95 -2.77
N SER A 54 -0.50 -2.71 -2.20
CA SER A 54 -0.16 -2.61 -0.77
C SER A 54 0.31 -1.20 -0.38
N THR A 55 1.02 -0.50 -1.27
CA THR A 55 1.48 0.88 -1.05
C THR A 55 0.31 1.86 -1.02
N LEU A 56 -0.65 1.74 -1.95
CA LEU A 56 -1.87 2.57 -1.97
C LEU A 56 -2.66 2.42 -0.67
N ILE A 57 -2.90 1.17 -0.26
CA ILE A 57 -3.61 0.85 0.99
C ILE A 57 -2.91 1.43 2.22
N ALA A 58 -1.58 1.33 2.27
CA ALA A 58 -0.79 1.93 3.36
C ALA A 58 -0.86 3.47 3.34
N CYS A 59 -0.82 4.10 2.16
CA CYS A 59 -0.92 5.55 2.02
C CYS A 59 -2.29 6.07 2.48
N GLU A 60 -3.36 5.38 2.08
CA GLU A 60 -4.74 5.70 2.49
C GLU A 60 -4.88 5.72 4.02
N GLN A 61 -4.42 4.66 4.69
CA GLN A 61 -4.45 4.56 6.16
C GLN A 61 -3.56 5.58 6.88
N LEU A 62 -2.56 6.12 6.18
CA LEU A 62 -1.62 7.10 6.71
C LEU A 62 -1.95 8.53 6.28
N ASN A 63 -3.05 8.81 5.58
CA ASN A 63 -3.34 10.15 5.07
C ASN A 63 -2.20 10.68 4.17
N ARG A 64 -1.73 9.87 3.21
CA ARG A 64 -0.75 10.24 2.16
C ARG A 64 -1.41 10.16 0.78
N ASN A 65 -0.95 11.00 -0.15
CA ASN A 65 -1.31 10.87 -1.56
C ASN A 65 -0.48 9.74 -2.19
N CYS A 66 -1.09 8.89 -3.01
CA CYS A 66 -0.38 7.81 -3.70
C CYS A 66 -0.61 7.91 -5.22
N TYR A 67 0.48 7.96 -5.98
CA TYR A 67 0.45 7.67 -7.41
C TYR A 67 1.04 6.28 -7.62
N MET A 68 0.30 5.47 -8.37
CA MET A 68 0.66 4.08 -8.59
C MET A 68 0.52 3.71 -10.06
N MET A 69 1.43 2.86 -10.54
CA MET A 69 1.33 2.24 -11.86
C MET A 69 1.40 0.72 -11.72
N GLU A 70 0.64 0.02 -12.53
CA GLU A 70 0.67 -1.43 -12.68
C GLU A 70 0.46 -1.76 -14.15
N ILE A 71 1.24 -2.71 -14.66
CA ILE A 71 1.26 -3.07 -16.09
C ILE A 71 0.23 -4.14 -16.41
N ASP A 72 -0.03 -5.07 -15.48
CA ASP A 72 -1.00 -6.14 -15.67
C ASP A 72 -2.41 -5.62 -15.33
N PRO A 73 -3.34 -5.53 -16.32
CA PRO A 73 -4.70 -5.06 -16.08
C PRO A 73 -5.44 -5.85 -15.00
N LYS A 74 -5.13 -7.16 -14.84
CA LYS A 74 -5.70 -7.99 -13.78
C LYS A 74 -5.37 -7.44 -12.40
N TYR A 75 -4.15 -6.94 -12.22
CA TYR A 75 -3.71 -6.39 -10.95
C TYR A 75 -4.21 -4.95 -10.75
N CYS A 76 -4.37 -4.17 -11.82
CA CYS A 76 -5.12 -2.91 -11.75
C CYS A 76 -6.54 -3.11 -11.16
N ASP A 77 -7.27 -4.14 -11.62
CA ASP A 77 -8.60 -4.47 -11.09
C ASP A 77 -8.55 -4.87 -9.61
N VAL A 78 -7.52 -5.64 -9.21
CA VAL A 78 -7.30 -6.02 -7.80
C VAL A 78 -7.05 -4.80 -6.94
N ILE A 79 -6.21 -3.87 -7.40
CA ILE A 79 -5.88 -2.61 -6.70
C ILE A 79 -7.15 -1.79 -6.49
N ILE A 80 -7.94 -1.57 -7.56
CA ILE A 80 -9.19 -0.81 -7.50
C ILE A 80 -10.15 -1.44 -6.49
N LYS A 81 -10.43 -2.75 -6.61
CA LYS A 81 -11.37 -3.45 -5.72
C LYS A 81 -10.94 -3.38 -4.25
N ARG A 82 -9.64 -3.48 -3.98
CA ARG A 82 -9.11 -3.40 -2.61
C ARG A 82 -9.24 -2.00 -2.03
N TRP A 83 -8.96 -0.98 -2.84
CA TRP A 83 -9.10 0.42 -2.41
C TRP A 83 -10.57 0.75 -2.15
N GLU A 84 -11.47 0.42 -3.07
CA GLU A 84 -12.92 0.63 -2.88
C GLU A 84 -13.46 -0.11 -1.64
N ALA A 85 -12.99 -1.34 -1.39
CA ALA A 85 -13.39 -2.11 -0.21
C ALA A 85 -12.85 -1.51 1.11
N LEU A 86 -11.71 -0.84 1.07
CA LEU A 86 -11.11 -0.18 2.23
C LEU A 86 -11.82 1.14 2.56
N THR A 87 -12.06 1.99 1.54
CA THR A 87 -12.57 3.35 1.72
C THR A 87 -14.09 3.44 1.67
N GLY A 88 -14.75 2.49 1.00
CA GLY A 88 -16.17 2.57 0.66
C GLY A 88 -16.46 3.51 -0.52
N GLU A 89 -15.44 4.11 -1.12
CA GLU A 89 -15.57 5.00 -2.28
C GLU A 89 -15.55 4.21 -3.60
N LYS A 90 -15.80 4.91 -4.71
CA LYS A 90 -15.78 4.35 -6.06
C LYS A 90 -14.69 4.98 -6.90
N ALA A 91 -13.89 4.13 -7.56
CA ALA A 91 -12.81 4.60 -8.41
C ALA A 91 -13.38 5.31 -9.64
N VAL A 92 -12.82 6.49 -9.93
CA VAL A 92 -13.24 7.30 -11.08
C VAL A 92 -12.14 7.24 -12.13
N LYS A 93 -12.52 6.84 -13.34
CA LYS A 93 -11.64 6.97 -14.50
C LYS A 93 -11.57 8.44 -14.91
N VAL A 94 -10.39 9.04 -14.75
CA VAL A 94 -10.09 10.39 -15.23
C VAL A 94 -9.69 10.30 -16.70
N ASN A 95 -10.35 11.09 -17.55
CA ASN A 95 -10.05 11.19 -18.99
C ASN A 95 -9.24 12.44 -19.28
#